data_AF-A0A0X8VDI1-F1
#
_entry.id   AF-A0A0X8VDI1-F1
#
_cell.length_a   1.000
_cell.length_b   1.000
_cell.length_c   1.000
_cell.angle_alpha   90.00
_cell.angle_beta   90.00
_cell.angle_gamma   90.00
#
_symmetry.space_group_name_H-M   'P 1'
#
loop_
_entity.id
_entity.type
_entity.pdbx_description
1 polymer ?
#
loop_
_entity_poly.entity_id
_entity_poly.type
_entity_poly.pdbx_seq_one_letter_code
_entity_poly.pdbx_strand_id
1 'polypeptide(L)'
;MDTYQVVNLKTLLKEISNMVQLSYFDAKQAHDLISEKEDNKKIGALAYLNKATSSMVAAKCLCFTHFDEIYYTNDMKEVFTSFDLFANEIIQQFTNMQRYQQVNHYFLKFKETFEDSIFNTTNTDN
;
A
#
# COMPACT_ATOMS: atom_id res chain seq x y z
N MET A 1 18.83 -26.04 -3.51
CA MET A 1 18.78 -24.57 -3.43
C MET A 1 19.87 -24.16 -2.46
N ASP A 2 20.86 -23.39 -2.91
CA ASP A 2 21.97 -22.95 -2.05
C ASP A 2 21.45 -22.11 -0.89
N THR A 3 21.98 -22.32 0.31
CA THR A 3 21.64 -21.53 1.51
C THR A 3 21.80 -20.03 1.30
N TYR A 4 22.74 -19.61 0.43
CA TYR A 4 22.91 -18.21 0.02
C TYR A 4 21.71 -17.62 -0.75
N GLN A 5 21.08 -18.40 -1.64
CA GLN A 5 19.91 -17.95 -2.40
C GLN A 5 18.67 -17.79 -1.50
N VAL A 6 18.51 -18.68 -0.51
CA VAL A 6 17.41 -18.64 0.46
C VAL A 6 17.48 -17.41 1.37
N VAL A 7 18.70 -17.01 1.78
CA VAL A 7 18.92 -15.81 2.61
C VAL A 7 18.60 -14.52 1.84
N ASN A 8 18.85 -14.50 0.53
CA ASN A 8 18.57 -13.34 -0.32
C ASN A 8 17.05 -13.13 -0.52
N LEU A 9 16.31 -14.21 -0.79
CA LEU A 9 14.86 -14.15 -0.99
C LEU A 9 14.10 -13.72 0.27
N LYS A 10 14.49 -14.22 1.46
CA LYS A 10 13.88 -13.79 2.73
C LYS A 10 14.10 -12.29 3.00
N THR A 11 15.28 -11.78 2.67
CA THR A 11 15.60 -10.36 2.84
C THR A 11 14.76 -9.50 1.90
N LEU A 12 14.66 -9.91 0.63
CA LEU A 12 13.83 -9.25 -0.37
C LEU A 12 12.35 -9.20 0.03
N LEU A 13 11.77 -10.32 0.48
CA LEU A 13 10.38 -10.37 0.94
C LEU A 13 10.13 -9.45 2.14
N LYS A 14 11.11 -9.35 3.05
CA LYS A 14 11.06 -8.42 4.19
C LYS A 14 11.09 -6.97 3.73
N GLU A 15 11.93 -6.62 2.76
CA GLU A 15 12.00 -5.27 2.19
C GLU A 15 10.68 -4.88 1.52
N ILE A 16 10.12 -5.78 0.70
CA ILE A 16 8.80 -5.59 0.08
C ILE A 16 7.74 -5.35 1.15
N SER A 17 7.69 -6.21 2.17
CA SER A 17 6.73 -6.09 3.27
C SER A 17 6.84 -4.75 3.99
N ASN A 18 8.06 -4.31 4.30
CA ASN A 18 8.30 -3.01 4.93
C ASN A 18 7.80 -1.85 4.06
N MET A 19 8.04 -1.90 2.74
CA MET A 19 7.57 -0.87 1.81
C MET A 19 6.04 -0.83 1.71
N VAL A 20 5.38 -1.99 1.70
CA VAL A 20 3.91 -2.07 1.72
C VAL A 20 3.34 -1.54 3.04
N GLN A 21 3.95 -1.88 4.18
CA GLN A 21 3.55 -1.35 5.49
C GLN A 21 3.68 0.18 5.56
N LEU A 22 4.81 0.73 5.10
CA LEU A 22 5.01 2.17 5.01
C LEU A 22 3.95 2.83 4.13
N SER A 23 3.66 2.22 2.96
CA SER A 23 2.61 2.68 2.07
C SER A 23 1.25 2.70 2.76
N TYR A 24 0.90 1.63 3.49
CA TYR A 24 -0.35 1.56 4.24
C TYR A 24 -0.46 2.66 5.30
N PHE A 25 0.58 2.89 6.10
CA PHE A 25 0.55 3.93 7.13
C PHE A 25 0.40 5.34 6.54
N ASP A 26 1.12 5.63 5.46
CA ASP A 26 1.00 6.92 4.77
C ASP A 26 -0.36 7.06 4.06
N ALA A 27 -0.89 5.99 3.48
CA ALA A 27 -2.24 5.95 2.91
C ALA A 27 -3.32 6.22 3.95
N LYS A 28 -3.18 5.66 5.16
CA LYS A 28 -4.06 5.96 6.30
C LYS A 28 -4.01 7.44 6.67
N GLN A 29 -2.82 8.04 6.76
CA GLN A 29 -2.71 9.49 7.00
C GLN A 29 -3.38 10.32 5.89
N ALA A 30 -3.26 9.89 4.64
CA ALA A 30 -3.94 10.55 3.52
C ALA A 30 -5.48 10.46 3.66
N HIS A 31 -6.00 9.29 4.04
CA HIS A 31 -7.44 9.08 4.29
C HIS A 31 -7.95 9.91 5.47
N ASP A 32 -7.22 9.96 6.57
CA ASP A 32 -7.59 10.75 7.74
C ASP A 32 -7.67 12.25 7.37
N LEU A 33 -6.71 12.75 6.61
CA LEU A 33 -6.63 14.17 6.22
C LEU A 33 -7.62 14.59 5.13
N ILE A 34 -7.98 13.70 4.19
CA ILE A 34 -8.91 14.05 3.11
C ILE A 34 -10.37 14.19 3.61
N SER A 35 -10.64 13.71 4.82
CA SER A 35 -11.91 13.89 5.52
C SER A 35 -12.14 15.32 6.02
N GLU A 36 -11.06 16.08 6.15
CA GLU A 36 -11.07 17.41 6.73
C GLU A 36 -11.53 18.46 5.71
N LYS A 37 -12.27 19.48 6.20
CA LYS A 37 -12.80 20.55 5.35
C LYS A 37 -11.75 21.59 4.95
N GLU A 38 -10.66 21.68 5.70
CA GLU A 38 -9.60 22.67 5.49
C GLU A 38 -8.73 22.35 4.27
N ASP A 39 -8.53 23.32 3.38
CA ASP A 39 -7.74 23.10 2.15
C ASP A 39 -6.26 22.73 2.43
N ASN A 40 -5.70 23.23 3.53
CA ASN A 40 -4.33 22.89 3.96
C ASN A 40 -4.21 21.39 4.31
N LYS A 41 -5.26 20.80 4.89
CA LYS A 41 -5.32 19.38 5.22
C LYS A 41 -5.43 18.53 3.96
N LYS A 42 -6.20 19.00 2.99
CA LYS A 42 -6.27 18.37 1.67
C LYS A 42 -4.89 18.34 0.98
N ILE A 43 -4.14 19.44 0.97
CA ILE A 43 -2.76 19.42 0.44
C ILE A 43 -1.89 18.39 1.18
N GLY A 44 -2.03 18.31 2.51
CA GLY A 44 -1.40 17.26 3.32
C GLY A 44 -1.78 15.85 2.88
N ALA A 45 -3.06 15.59 2.60
CA ALA A 45 -3.54 14.31 2.11
C ALA A 45 -2.87 13.90 0.78
N LEU A 46 -2.70 14.84 -0.16
CA LEU A 46 -1.96 14.57 -1.41
C LEU A 46 -0.48 14.27 -1.16
N ALA A 47 0.16 14.98 -0.23
CA ALA A 47 1.56 14.74 0.11
C ALA A 47 1.75 13.34 0.70
N TYR A 48 0.88 12.92 1.61
CA TYR A 48 0.88 11.55 2.15
C TYR A 48 0.53 10.50 1.10
N LEU A 49 -0.42 10.78 0.21
CA LEU A 49 -0.74 9.88 -0.91
C LEU A 49 0.48 9.68 -1.84
N ASN A 50 1.22 10.74 -2.12
CA ASN A 50 2.42 10.67 -2.95
C ASN A 50 3.51 9.82 -2.28
N LYS A 51 3.69 9.99 -0.96
CA LYS A 51 4.62 9.15 -0.18
C LYS A 51 4.18 7.68 -0.20
N ALA A 52 2.90 7.41 0.04
CA ALA A 52 2.32 6.07 -0.02
C ALA A 52 2.49 5.41 -1.39
N THR A 53 2.23 6.16 -2.47
CA THR A 53 2.40 5.71 -3.86
C THR A 53 3.84 5.37 -4.15
N SER A 54 4.79 6.19 -3.69
CA SER A 54 6.21 5.97 -3.89
C SER A 54 6.67 4.64 -3.26
N SER A 55 6.27 4.38 -2.01
CA SER A 55 6.58 3.11 -1.34
C SER A 55 5.88 1.91 -2.00
N MET A 56 4.62 2.06 -2.43
CA MET A 56 3.89 0.97 -3.10
C MET A 56 4.50 0.62 -4.45
N VAL A 57 4.88 1.62 -5.25
CA VAL A 57 5.53 1.41 -6.55
C VAL A 57 6.89 0.75 -6.36
N ALA A 58 7.67 1.16 -5.36
CA ALA A 58 8.94 0.51 -5.04
C ALA A 58 8.73 -0.99 -4.70
N ALA A 59 7.73 -1.32 -3.88
CA ALA A 59 7.38 -2.70 -3.57
C ALA A 59 6.96 -3.49 -4.82
N LYS A 60 6.10 -2.93 -5.67
CA LYS A 60 5.68 -3.52 -6.94
C LYS A 60 6.86 -3.79 -7.87
N CYS A 61 7.78 -2.83 -7.99
CA CYS A 61 8.99 -2.98 -8.80
C CYS A 61 9.85 -4.14 -8.30
N LEU A 62 10.09 -4.26 -6.99
CA LEU A 62 10.83 -5.38 -6.41
C LEU A 62 10.15 -6.73 -6.68
N CYS A 63 8.82 -6.80 -6.55
CA CYS A 63 8.05 -7.99 -6.89
C CYS A 63 8.20 -8.37 -8.36
N PHE A 64 8.10 -7.41 -9.28
CA PHE A 64 8.14 -7.69 -10.73
C PHE A 64 9.55 -8.03 -11.24
N THR A 65 10.61 -7.47 -10.66
CA THR A 65 11.99 -7.78 -11.06
C THR A 65 12.44 -9.16 -10.59
N HIS A 66 11.79 -9.72 -9.57
CA HIS A 66 12.07 -11.06 -9.04
C HIS A 66 10.83 -11.97 -9.14
N PHE A 67 10.01 -11.78 -10.18
CA PHE A 67 8.74 -12.48 -10.34
C PHE A 67 8.88 -14.00 -10.38
N ASP A 68 9.98 -14.52 -10.92
CA ASP A 68 10.25 -15.96 -10.97
C ASP A 68 10.72 -16.54 -9.62
N GLU A 69 11.20 -15.69 -8.71
CA GLU A 69 11.73 -16.08 -7.39
C GLU A 69 10.70 -15.87 -6.27
N ILE A 70 9.87 -14.85 -6.42
CA ILE A 70 8.77 -14.53 -5.53
C ILE A 70 7.53 -15.24 -6.06
N TYR A 71 6.96 -16.16 -5.29
CA TYR A 71 5.61 -16.65 -5.55
C TYR A 71 4.63 -15.49 -5.40
N TYR A 72 4.40 -14.76 -6.50
CA TYR A 72 3.48 -13.63 -6.56
C TYR A 72 2.08 -14.16 -6.31
N THR A 73 1.63 -14.04 -5.06
CA THR A 73 0.35 -14.60 -4.63
C THR A 73 -0.81 -13.69 -5.05
N ASN A 74 -2.01 -14.26 -5.04
CA ASN A 74 -3.23 -13.48 -5.21
C ASN A 74 -3.33 -12.38 -4.14
N ASP A 75 -2.91 -12.66 -2.90
CA ASP A 75 -2.92 -11.70 -1.80
C ASP A 75 -2.10 -10.44 -2.14
N MET A 76 -0.88 -10.61 -2.67
CA MET A 76 -0.04 -9.47 -3.08
C MET A 76 -0.74 -8.62 -4.15
N LYS A 77 -1.32 -9.29 -5.15
CA LYS A 77 -2.06 -8.64 -6.23
C LYS A 77 -3.27 -7.87 -5.70
N GLU A 78 -3.99 -8.44 -4.74
CA GLU A 78 -5.16 -7.81 -4.14
C GLU A 78 -4.79 -6.57 -3.34
N VAL A 79 -3.72 -6.61 -2.54
CA VAL A 79 -3.19 -5.43 -1.83
C VAL A 79 -2.82 -4.32 -2.80
N PHE A 80 -2.09 -4.67 -3.86
CA PHE A 80 -1.67 -3.72 -4.88
C PHE A 80 -2.86 -3.09 -5.64
N THR A 81 -3.85 -3.91 -5.97
CA THR A 81 -5.05 -3.45 -6.69
C THR A 81 -5.94 -2.59 -5.81
N SER A 82 -6.16 -2.99 -4.56
CA SER A 82 -6.99 -2.25 -3.62
C SER A 82 -6.37 -0.89 -3.26
N PHE A 83 -5.03 -0.83 -3.13
CA PHE A 83 -4.31 0.44 -3.01
C PHE A 83 -4.53 1.36 -4.22
N ASP A 84 -4.38 0.85 -5.45
CA ASP A 84 -4.54 1.67 -6.66
C ASP A 84 -5.96 2.24 -6.77
N LEU A 85 -6.98 1.45 -6.40
CA LEU A 85 -8.37 1.91 -6.34
C LEU A 85 -8.53 3.04 -5.32
N PHE A 86 -8.01 2.87 -4.10
CA PHE A 86 -8.04 3.92 -3.07
C PHE A 86 -7.32 5.20 -3.52
N ALA A 87 -6.11 5.08 -4.07
CA ALA A 87 -5.29 6.21 -4.50
C ALA A 87 -6.00 7.05 -5.58
N ASN A 88 -6.61 6.37 -6.56
CA ASN A 88 -7.39 7.02 -7.60
C ASN A 88 -8.59 7.79 -7.03
N GLU A 89 -9.23 7.29 -5.99
CA GLU A 89 -10.40 7.94 -5.40
C GLU A 89 -10.02 9.18 -4.60
N ILE A 90 -8.86 9.19 -3.92
CA ILE A 90 -8.34 10.44 -3.34
C ILE A 90 -8.13 11.48 -4.44
N ILE A 91 -7.45 11.14 -5.53
CA ILE A 91 -7.23 12.07 -6.66
C ILE A 91 -8.57 12.57 -7.23
N GLN A 92 -9.56 11.69 -7.36
CA GLN A 92 -10.89 12.06 -7.82
C GLN A 92 -11.62 12.98 -6.84
N GLN A 93 -11.45 12.82 -5.53
CA GLN A 93 -12.02 13.72 -4.52
C GLN A 93 -11.45 15.13 -4.60
N PHE A 94 -10.17 15.28 -4.99
CA PHE A 94 -9.57 16.59 -5.26
C PHE A 94 -10.13 17.28 -6.48
N THR A 95 -10.41 16.51 -7.53
CA THR A 95 -10.91 17.05 -8.81
C THR A 95 -12.42 17.28 -8.78
N ASN A 96 -13.17 16.43 -8.10
CA ASN A 96 -14.62 16.43 -8.02
C ASN A 96 -15.05 16.30 -6.53
N MET A 97 -15.22 17.42 -5.84
CA MET A 97 -15.39 17.57 -4.37
C MET A 97 -16.59 16.83 -3.70
N GLN A 98 -17.14 15.76 -4.25
CA GLN A 98 -18.37 15.09 -3.77
C GLN A 98 -18.24 13.58 -3.50
N ARG A 99 -17.04 12.99 -3.53
CA ARG A 99 -16.80 11.53 -3.49
C ARG A 99 -16.24 10.98 -2.18
N TYR A 100 -16.32 11.70 -1.06
CA TYR A 100 -15.74 11.24 0.22
C TYR A 100 -16.24 9.85 0.67
N GLN A 101 -17.51 9.51 0.41
CA GLN A 101 -18.04 8.16 0.69
C GLN A 101 -17.32 7.07 -0.11
N GLN A 102 -16.96 7.34 -1.36
CA GLN A 102 -16.20 6.40 -2.21
C GLN A 102 -14.77 6.27 -1.70
N VAL A 103 -14.10 7.38 -1.36
CA VAL A 103 -12.77 7.36 -0.74
C VAL A 103 -12.76 6.47 0.50
N ASN A 104 -13.76 6.62 1.39
CA ASN A 104 -13.87 5.80 2.58
C ASN A 104 -14.12 4.32 2.26
N HIS A 105 -14.99 4.02 1.30
CA HIS A 105 -15.25 2.64 0.87
C HIS A 105 -13.99 1.94 0.38
N TYR A 106 -13.24 2.58 -0.52
CA TYR A 106 -12.03 1.98 -1.07
C TYR A 106 -10.87 1.95 -0.07
N PHE A 107 -10.79 2.89 0.86
CA PHE A 107 -9.83 2.81 1.96
C PHE A 107 -10.12 1.61 2.87
N LEU A 108 -11.38 1.39 3.27
CA LEU A 108 -11.75 0.25 4.09
C LEU A 108 -11.43 -1.08 3.40
N LYS A 109 -11.72 -1.19 2.10
CA LYS A 109 -11.34 -2.35 1.31
C LYS A 109 -9.82 -2.56 1.30
N PHE A 110 -9.04 -1.51 1.02
CA PHE A 110 -7.58 -1.60 1.06
C PHE A 110 -7.07 -2.01 2.45
N LYS A 111 -7.65 -1.44 3.51
CA LYS A 111 -7.31 -1.77 4.89
C LYS A 111 -7.57 -3.25 5.19
N GLU A 112 -8.76 -3.76 4.90
CA GLU A 112 -9.11 -5.17 5.10
C GLU A 112 -8.15 -6.09 4.32
N THR A 113 -7.93 -5.79 3.03
CA THR A 113 -7.00 -6.57 2.20
C THR A 113 -5.57 -6.54 2.75
N PHE A 114 -5.09 -5.39 3.24
CA PHE A 114 -3.78 -5.30 3.86
C PHE A 114 -3.72 -6.09 5.18
N GLU A 115 -4.71 -5.92 6.06
CA GLU A 115 -4.76 -6.55 7.38
C GLU A 115 -4.81 -8.07 7.31
N ASP A 116 -5.47 -8.62 6.29
CA ASP A 116 -5.57 -10.06 6.01
C ASP A 116 -4.38 -10.60 5.20
N SER A 117 -3.50 -9.72 4.70
CA SER A 117 -2.38 -10.14 3.84
C SER A 117 -1.15 -10.61 4.61
N ILE A 118 -0.28 -11.31 3.88
CA ILE A 118 1.07 -11.68 4.32
C ILE A 118 1.91 -10.49 4.82
N PHE A 119 1.60 -9.27 4.39
CA PHE A 119 2.38 -8.06 4.74
C PHE A 119 2.06 -7.51 6.13
N ASN A 120 0.94 -7.92 6.75
CA ASN A 120 0.55 -7.50 8.09
C ASN A 120 1.05 -8.46 9.19
N THR A 121 1.82 -9.48 8.83
CA THR A 121 2.46 -10.35 9.83
C THR A 121 3.54 -9.56 10.59
N THR A 122 3.23 -9.15 11.82
CA THR A 122 4.28 -8.84 12.80
C THR A 122 4.98 -10.15 13.08
N ASN A 123 6.29 -10.23 12.84
CA ASN A 123 7.13 -11.40 13.09
C ASN A 123 6.67 -12.21 14.32
N THR A 124 5.89 -13.26 14.09
CA THR A 124 5.84 -14.42 14.95
C THR A 124 6.31 -15.56 14.08
N ASP A 125 7.62 -15.70 13.99
CA ASP A 125 8.29 -16.99 13.97
C ASP A 125 9.74 -16.79 14.42
N ASN A 126 10.00 -17.35 15.61
CA ASN A 126 11.30 -17.76 16.11
C ASN A 126 11.90 -18.86 15.23
#